data_AF-A0A9D8V8E1-F1
#
_entry.id   AF-A0A9D8V8E1-F1
#
_cell.length_a   1.000
_cell.length_b   1.000
_cell.length_c   1.000
_cell.angle_alpha   90.00
_cell.angle_beta   90.00
_cell.angle_gamma   90.00
#
_symmetry.space_group_name_H-M   'P 1'
#
loop_
_entity.id
_entity.type
_entity.pdbx_description
1 polymer ?
#
loop_
_entity_poly.entity_id
_entity_poly.type
_entity_poly.pdbx_seq_one_letter_code
_entity_poly.pdbx_strand_id
1 'polypeptide(L)'
;MDSLIALMLTITAVIITVMLNGSSSRLRTAGTVLASIACLVCVLWFFLVMQTGILGSPREPTLPTDELKPALLWIFTVISLIGGLFLLWAALEQRTRTNRVQLSNDNSAGQYGRVSRYLHWITAILFLSLFPIGIFATMIPEGTEWRPSYYAVHKTIGILVFILVFIRVMWHVKSTRPALDPSLKSWEKNLARIAHYGLYFLMITLPITGFAMSTYAGNVSKFFTWELPLLWAADDEAIKLWGLLHKIVLPYLFYGLFTAHLVGAVKHHFIDKHPKNIRRILS
;
A
#
# COMPACT_ATOMS: atom_id res chain seq x y z
N MET A 1 -9.47 -1.91 20.83
CA MET A 1 -8.58 -0.82 20.39
C MET A 1 -8.13 -1.02 18.95
N ASP A 2 -7.70 -2.22 18.58
CA ASP A 2 -7.08 -2.53 17.28
C ASP A 2 -8.00 -2.29 16.08
N SER A 3 -9.26 -2.72 16.19
CA SER A 3 -10.28 -2.47 15.17
C SER A 3 -10.52 -0.98 14.94
N LEU A 4 -10.33 -0.13 15.97
CA LEU A 4 -10.44 1.33 15.83
C LEU A 4 -9.25 1.91 15.06
N ILE A 5 -8.03 1.42 15.31
CA ILE A 5 -6.83 1.84 14.56
C ILE A 5 -6.97 1.46 13.09
N ALA A 6 -7.37 0.22 12.80
CA ALA A 6 -7.62 -0.23 11.43
C ALA A 6 -8.73 0.59 10.76
N LEU A 7 -9.79 0.94 11.49
CA LEU A 7 -10.88 1.78 10.99
C LEU A 7 -10.40 3.21 10.70
N MET A 8 -9.60 3.82 11.58
CA MET A 8 -9.01 5.13 11.37
C MET A 8 -8.14 5.16 10.11
N LEU A 9 -7.24 4.18 9.93
CA LEU A 9 -6.44 4.06 8.71
C LEU A 9 -7.31 3.96 7.45
N THR A 10 -8.39 3.17 7.53
CA THR A 10 -9.35 3.00 6.43
C THR A 10 -10.07 4.30 6.09
N ILE A 11 -10.62 4.99 7.10
CA ILE A 11 -11.32 6.26 6.93
C ILE A 11 -10.37 7.31 6.36
N THR A 12 -9.14 7.42 6.87
CA THR A 12 -8.13 8.34 6.34
C THR A 12 -7.84 8.07 4.87
N ALA A 13 -7.65 6.81 4.47
CA ALA A 13 -7.43 6.44 3.06
C ALA A 13 -8.61 6.83 2.16
N VAL A 14 -9.84 6.63 2.63
CA VAL A 14 -11.07 7.01 1.92
C VAL A 14 -11.17 8.54 1.77
N ILE A 15 -10.99 9.30 2.86
CA ILE A 15 -11.08 10.77 2.85
C ILE A 15 -10.04 11.36 1.88
N ILE A 16 -8.77 10.94 2.00
CA ILE A 16 -7.70 11.37 1.09
C ILE A 16 -8.11 11.10 -0.36
N THR A 17 -8.59 9.88 -0.63
CA THR A 17 -8.98 9.48 -1.99
C THR A 17 -10.14 10.31 -2.53
N VAL A 18 -11.20 10.53 -1.75
CA VAL A 18 -12.36 11.34 -2.16
C VAL A 18 -11.90 12.76 -2.51
N MET A 19 -11.04 13.34 -1.68
CA MET A 19 -10.56 14.71 -1.88
C MET A 19 -9.60 14.83 -3.08
N LEU A 20 -8.69 13.87 -3.27
CA LEU A 20 -7.79 13.80 -4.44
C LEU A 20 -8.55 13.72 -5.78
N ASN A 21 -9.78 13.22 -5.76
CA ASN A 21 -10.63 13.07 -6.93
C ASN A 21 -11.79 14.09 -6.97
N GLY A 22 -11.72 15.13 -6.13
CA GLY A 22 -12.70 16.21 -6.08
C GLY A 22 -12.79 17.00 -7.38
N SER A 23 -13.99 17.50 -7.70
CA SER A 23 -14.24 18.24 -8.94
C SER A 23 -13.52 19.60 -8.97
N SER A 24 -13.38 20.27 -7.82
CA SER A 24 -12.66 21.54 -7.70
C SER A 24 -11.17 21.35 -7.41
N SER A 25 -10.34 22.27 -7.88
CA SER A 25 -8.91 22.28 -7.55
C SER A 25 -8.65 22.37 -6.05
N ARG A 26 -9.44 23.15 -5.32
CA ARG A 26 -9.34 23.29 -3.85
C ARG A 26 -9.47 21.95 -3.12
N LEU A 27 -10.44 21.11 -3.51
CA LEU A 27 -10.61 19.78 -2.91
C LEU A 27 -9.40 18.89 -3.20
N ARG A 28 -8.91 18.90 -4.44
CA ARG A 28 -7.73 18.11 -4.82
C ARG A 28 -6.48 18.56 -4.09
N THR A 29 -6.25 19.87 -3.96
CA THR A 29 -5.17 20.44 -3.15
C THR A 29 -5.27 19.98 -1.71
N ALA A 30 -6.45 20.05 -1.10
CA ALA A 30 -6.65 19.60 0.27
C ALA A 30 -6.40 18.08 0.42
N GLY A 31 -6.82 17.27 -0.56
CA GLY A 31 -6.48 15.85 -0.63
C GLY A 31 -4.96 15.59 -0.70
N THR A 32 -4.25 16.35 -1.53
CA THR A 32 -2.78 16.28 -1.63
C THR A 32 -2.10 16.68 -0.32
N VAL A 33 -2.61 17.70 0.38
CA VAL A 33 -2.12 18.09 1.72
C VAL A 33 -2.36 16.97 2.73
N LEU A 34 -3.55 16.36 2.75
CA LEU A 34 -3.82 15.23 3.67
C LEU A 34 -2.93 14.02 3.37
N ALA A 35 -2.65 13.72 2.10
CA ALA A 35 -1.70 12.68 1.72
C ALA A 35 -0.28 13.01 2.21
N SER A 36 0.15 14.27 2.09
CA SER A 36 1.42 14.75 2.65
C SER A 36 1.48 14.56 4.17
N ILE A 37 0.43 14.96 4.88
CA ILE A 37 0.32 14.76 6.33
C ILE A 37 0.39 13.27 6.69
N ALA A 38 -0.27 12.39 5.94
CA ALA A 38 -0.22 10.95 6.18
C ALA A 38 1.21 10.40 6.06
N CYS A 39 2.01 10.89 5.10
CA CYS A 39 3.43 10.57 5.01
C CYS A 39 4.22 11.06 6.24
N LEU A 40 3.95 12.27 6.72
CA LEU A 40 4.61 12.81 7.92
C LEU A 40 4.18 12.08 9.20
N VAL A 41 2.94 11.59 9.27
CA VAL A 41 2.48 10.71 10.35
C VAL A 41 3.25 9.39 10.35
N CYS A 42 3.60 8.84 9.18
CA CYS A 42 4.47 7.66 9.11
C CYS A 42 5.88 7.95 9.66
N VAL A 43 6.42 9.14 9.38
CA VAL A 43 7.69 9.59 9.95
C VAL A 43 7.60 9.72 11.47
N LEU A 44 6.55 10.36 11.98
CA LEU A 44 6.30 10.49 13.43
C LEU A 44 6.15 9.11 14.09
N TRP A 45 5.39 8.20 13.47
CA TRP A 45 5.24 6.83 13.94
C TRP A 45 6.60 6.13 14.08
N PHE A 46 7.51 6.31 13.12
CA PHE A 46 8.85 5.73 13.21
C PHE A 46 9.65 6.29 14.40
N PHE A 47 9.58 7.59 14.67
CA PHE A 47 10.21 8.18 15.87
C PHE A 47 9.64 7.61 17.17
N LEU A 48 8.32 7.38 17.23
CA LEU A 48 7.69 6.71 18.38
C LEU A 48 8.17 5.25 18.52
N VAL A 49 8.36 4.55 17.40
CA VAL A 49 8.95 3.20 17.39
C VAL A 49 10.38 3.22 17.95
N MET A 50 11.21 4.21 17.61
CA MET A 50 12.56 4.29 18.18
C MET A 50 12.54 4.41 19.72
N GLN A 51 11.55 5.13 20.27
CA GLN A 51 11.41 5.32 21.72
C GLN A 51 11.05 4.02 22.45
N THR A 52 10.56 2.99 21.74
CA THR A 52 10.28 1.67 22.34
C THR A 52 11.55 0.86 22.64
N GLY A 53 12.71 1.25 22.11
CA GLY A 53 13.96 0.48 22.22
C GLY A 53 14.04 -0.77 21.31
N ILE A 54 12.93 -1.20 20.69
CA ILE A 54 12.85 -2.42 19.87
C ILE A 54 13.80 -2.40 18.67
N LEU A 55 14.11 -1.22 18.12
CA LEU A 55 15.08 -1.14 17.02
C LEU A 55 16.51 -1.43 17.47
N GLY A 56 16.85 -1.18 18.74
CA GLY A 56 18.16 -1.48 19.32
C GLY A 56 18.27 -2.90 19.87
N SER A 57 17.17 -3.46 20.35
CA SER A 57 17.08 -4.85 20.81
C SER A 57 15.84 -5.54 20.20
N PRO A 58 15.86 -5.83 18.90
CA PRO A 58 14.75 -6.50 18.24
C PRO A 58 14.62 -7.95 18.73
N ARG A 59 13.49 -8.57 18.42
CA ARG A 59 13.33 -10.04 18.51
C ARG A 59 14.55 -10.71 17.86
N GLU A 60 15.06 -11.74 18.52
CA GLU A 60 16.18 -12.56 18.04
C GLU A 60 16.03 -12.91 16.55
N PRO A 61 17.02 -12.53 15.71
CA PRO A 61 17.02 -12.86 14.29
C PRO A 61 16.94 -14.37 14.08
N THR A 62 15.97 -14.77 13.26
CA THR A 62 15.82 -16.18 12.83
C THR A 62 16.28 -16.40 11.40
N LEU A 63 16.38 -15.30 10.63
CA LEU A 63 16.71 -15.28 9.22
C LEU A 63 17.73 -14.17 8.94
N PRO A 64 18.65 -14.33 7.97
CA PRO A 64 19.61 -13.27 7.61
C PRO A 64 18.94 -11.94 7.24
N THR A 65 17.72 -11.99 6.67
CA THR A 65 16.94 -10.79 6.32
C THR A 65 16.41 -10.03 7.53
N ASP A 66 16.41 -10.63 8.73
CA ASP A 66 15.89 -9.99 9.94
C ASP A 66 16.78 -8.82 10.39
N GLU A 67 18.09 -8.95 10.19
CA GLU A 67 19.07 -7.89 10.50
C GLU A 67 18.90 -6.64 9.62
N LEU A 68 18.31 -6.79 8.44
CA LEU A 68 18.07 -5.69 7.51
C LEU A 68 16.84 -4.85 7.88
N LYS A 69 15.93 -5.37 8.72
CA LYS A 69 14.64 -4.73 9.01
C LYS A 69 14.73 -3.34 9.63
N PRO A 70 15.63 -3.07 10.61
CA PRO A 70 15.83 -1.70 11.10
C PRO A 70 16.21 -0.73 9.96
N ALA A 71 17.13 -1.14 9.08
CA ALA A 71 17.55 -0.32 7.94
C ALA A 71 16.40 -0.09 6.95
N LEU A 72 15.56 -1.10 6.69
CA LEU A 72 14.38 -0.95 5.84
C LEU A 72 13.38 0.07 6.40
N LEU A 73 13.18 0.11 7.73
CA LEU A 73 12.31 1.11 8.36
C LEU A 73 12.90 2.53 8.26
N TRP A 74 14.21 2.68 8.38
CA TRP A 74 14.89 3.97 8.13
C TRP A 74 14.71 4.43 6.68
N ILE A 75 14.96 3.55 5.71
CA ILE A 75 14.76 3.84 4.28
C ILE A 75 13.31 4.27 4.02
N PHE A 76 12.34 3.52 4.55
CA PHE A 76 10.93 3.86 4.43
C PHE A 76 10.60 5.24 5.04
N THR A 77 11.20 5.57 6.18
CA THR A 77 11.02 6.86 6.84
C THR A 77 11.55 8.01 6.00
N VAL A 78 12.75 7.86 5.42
CA VAL A 78 13.34 8.85 4.52
C VAL A 78 12.49 9.03 3.26
N ILE A 79 12.05 7.93 2.64
CA ILE A 79 11.15 7.97 1.47
C ILE A 79 9.84 8.67 1.82
N SER A 80 9.27 8.39 3.00
CA SER A 80 8.03 9.02 3.47
C SER A 80 8.22 10.51 3.69
N LEU A 81 9.35 10.93 4.26
CA LEU A 81 9.66 12.36 4.45
C LEU A 81 9.79 13.07 3.10
N ILE A 82 10.58 12.52 2.17
CA ILE A 82 10.76 13.09 0.83
C ILE A 82 9.42 13.14 0.09
N GLY A 83 8.64 12.06 0.13
CA GLY A 83 7.31 11.99 -0.47
C GLY A 83 6.34 13.01 0.13
N GLY A 84 6.35 13.18 1.45
CA GLY A 84 5.55 14.19 2.15
C GLY A 84 5.90 15.61 1.71
N LEU A 85 7.18 15.97 1.70
CA LEU A 85 7.66 17.28 1.24
C LEU A 85 7.33 17.53 -0.24
N PHE A 86 7.50 16.52 -1.09
CA PHE A 86 7.15 16.59 -2.50
C PHE A 86 5.64 16.80 -2.71
N LEU A 87 4.78 16.08 -1.97
CA LEU A 87 3.33 16.27 -2.03
C LEU A 87 2.92 17.65 -1.52
N LEU A 88 3.60 18.18 -0.51
CA LEU A 88 3.36 19.53 -0.02
C LEU A 88 3.69 20.57 -1.09
N TRP A 89 4.86 20.45 -1.73
CA TRP A 89 5.23 21.28 -2.87
C TRP A 89 4.20 21.19 -4.01
N ALA A 90 3.79 19.98 -4.39
CA ALA A 90 2.78 19.77 -5.42
C ALA A 90 1.42 20.39 -5.04
N ALA A 91 1.05 20.34 -3.76
CA ALA A 91 -0.15 21.00 -3.26
C ALA A 91 -0.06 22.53 -3.39
N LEU A 92 1.11 23.13 -3.11
CA LEU A 92 1.34 24.57 -3.30
C LEU A 92 1.19 24.97 -4.77
N GLU A 93 1.74 24.17 -5.69
CA GLU A 93 1.59 24.43 -7.14
C GLU A 93 0.12 24.28 -7.59
N GLN A 94 -0.64 23.36 -6.99
CA GLN A 94 -2.07 23.18 -7.30
C GLN A 94 -2.96 24.35 -6.82
N ARG A 95 -2.54 25.11 -5.80
CA ARG A 95 -3.36 26.20 -5.20
C ARG A 95 -3.71 27.31 -6.19
N THR A 96 -2.85 27.55 -7.18
CA THR A 96 -3.04 28.58 -8.20
C THR A 96 -3.97 28.14 -9.33
N ARG A 97 -4.30 26.84 -9.41
CA ARG A 97 -5.15 26.28 -10.47
C ARG A 97 -6.62 26.50 -10.13
N THR A 98 -7.42 26.89 -11.12
CA THR A 98 -8.88 27.11 -10.98
C THR A 98 -9.71 26.09 -11.77
N ASN A 99 -9.06 25.10 -12.38
CA ASN A 99 -9.71 24.15 -13.26
C ASN A 99 -10.66 23.21 -12.52
N ARG A 100 -11.84 22.98 -13.11
CA ARG A 100 -12.76 21.92 -12.69
C ARG A 100 -12.51 20.66 -13.51
N VAL A 101 -12.62 19.50 -12.86
CA VAL A 101 -12.51 18.19 -13.51
C VAL A 101 -13.81 17.45 -13.30
N GLN A 102 -14.44 17.02 -14.39
CA GLN A 102 -15.63 16.18 -14.35
C GLN A 102 -15.22 14.75 -14.73
N LEU A 103 -15.35 13.84 -13.78
CA LEU A 103 -15.03 12.43 -13.96
C LEU A 103 -16.32 11.63 -14.05
N SER A 104 -16.44 10.80 -15.08
CA SER A 104 -17.43 9.71 -15.14
C SER A 104 -17.14 8.65 -14.08
N ASN A 105 -18.14 7.85 -13.72
CA ASN A 105 -17.92 6.69 -12.86
C ASN A 105 -17.09 5.62 -13.59
N ASP A 106 -17.39 5.42 -14.86
CA ASP A 106 -16.72 4.46 -15.75
C ASP A 106 -15.46 5.02 -16.40
N ASN A 107 -14.59 4.11 -16.83
CA ASN A 107 -13.42 4.44 -17.64
C ASN A 107 -13.82 4.82 -19.07
N SER A 108 -12.98 5.62 -19.72
CA SER A 108 -13.04 5.86 -21.16
C SER A 108 -11.72 5.45 -21.83
N ALA A 109 -11.65 5.53 -23.17
CA ALA A 109 -10.42 5.22 -23.91
C ALA A 109 -9.21 6.06 -23.47
N GLY A 110 -9.44 7.28 -22.97
CA GLY A 110 -8.39 8.24 -22.62
C GLY A 110 -8.14 8.45 -21.13
N GLN A 111 -9.08 8.06 -20.24
CA GLN A 111 -8.98 8.35 -18.80
C GLN A 111 -9.64 7.29 -17.92
N TYR A 112 -9.13 7.12 -16.70
CA TYR A 112 -9.80 6.30 -15.70
C TYR A 112 -10.96 7.06 -15.05
N GLY A 113 -12.08 6.36 -14.86
CA GLY A 113 -13.24 6.86 -14.13
C GLY A 113 -13.03 6.88 -12.62
N ARG A 114 -14.00 7.45 -11.89
CA ARG A 114 -13.96 7.58 -10.42
C ARG A 114 -13.76 6.25 -9.73
N VAL A 115 -14.47 5.19 -10.15
CA VAL A 115 -14.41 3.88 -9.49
C VAL A 115 -12.99 3.31 -9.53
N SER A 116 -12.35 3.30 -10.70
CA SER A 116 -10.98 2.82 -10.86
C SER A 116 -9.98 3.62 -10.01
N ARG A 117 -10.14 4.95 -9.98
CA ARG A 117 -9.27 5.84 -9.21
C ARG A 117 -9.46 5.64 -7.71
N TYR A 118 -10.69 5.44 -7.25
CA TYR A 118 -10.99 5.21 -5.84
C TYR A 118 -10.40 3.89 -5.35
N LEU A 119 -10.67 2.80 -6.10
CA LEU A 119 -10.11 1.50 -5.81
C LEU A 119 -8.58 1.54 -5.82
N HIS A 120 -7.96 2.26 -6.77
CA HIS A 120 -6.53 2.41 -6.82
C HIS A 120 -5.96 3.13 -5.59
N TRP A 121 -6.45 4.35 -5.29
CA TRP A 121 -5.86 5.18 -4.24
C TRP A 121 -6.11 4.65 -2.84
N ILE A 122 -7.30 4.10 -2.56
CA ILE A 122 -7.57 3.45 -1.27
C ILE A 122 -6.64 2.25 -1.11
N THR A 123 -6.53 1.40 -2.13
CA THR A 123 -5.62 0.24 -2.10
C THR A 123 -4.17 0.69 -1.91
N ALA A 124 -3.73 1.69 -2.66
CA ALA A 124 -2.34 2.17 -2.60
C ALA A 124 -1.98 2.71 -1.22
N ILE A 125 -2.84 3.55 -0.62
CA ILE A 125 -2.59 4.14 0.71
C ILE A 125 -2.57 3.03 1.79
N LEU A 126 -3.53 2.12 1.77
CA LEU A 126 -3.59 1.02 2.74
C LEU A 126 -2.47 0.00 2.56
N PHE A 127 -2.08 -0.29 1.33
CA PHE A 127 -0.98 -1.23 1.07
C PHE A 127 0.38 -0.62 1.43
N LEU A 128 0.57 0.68 1.21
CA LEU A 128 1.77 1.40 1.64
C LEU A 128 1.91 1.43 3.16
N SER A 129 0.82 1.51 3.92
CA SER A 129 0.88 1.44 5.38
C SER A 129 1.22 0.03 5.88
N LEU A 130 0.88 -1.02 5.13
CA LEU A 130 1.21 -2.41 5.50
C LEU A 130 2.71 -2.71 5.50
N PHE A 131 3.57 -1.97 4.80
CA PHE A 131 5.02 -2.26 4.78
C PHE A 131 5.70 -1.99 6.10
N PRO A 132 5.70 -0.76 6.63
CA PRO A 132 6.32 -0.49 7.93
C PRO A 132 5.66 -1.32 9.03
N ILE A 133 4.33 -1.52 8.96
CA ILE A 133 3.60 -2.35 9.91
C ILE A 133 4.08 -3.81 9.84
N GLY A 134 4.16 -4.41 8.65
CA GLY A 134 4.58 -5.80 8.50
C GLY A 134 6.02 -6.02 8.97
N ILE A 135 6.94 -5.14 8.59
CA ILE A 135 8.34 -5.21 8.99
C ILE A 135 8.45 -5.11 10.52
N PHE A 136 7.88 -4.05 11.11
CA PHE A 136 7.97 -3.82 12.54
C PHE A 136 7.29 -4.93 13.36
N ALA A 137 6.14 -5.45 12.90
CA ALA A 137 5.43 -6.55 13.58
C ALA A 137 6.34 -7.77 13.83
N THR A 138 7.24 -8.07 12.89
CA THR A 138 8.17 -9.20 13.00
C THR A 138 9.36 -8.92 13.92
N MET A 139 9.63 -7.66 14.27
CA MET A 139 10.72 -7.25 15.16
C MET A 139 10.30 -7.19 16.63
N ILE A 140 9.00 -7.12 16.92
CA ILE A 140 8.50 -7.01 18.30
C ILE A 140 8.83 -8.30 19.08
N PRO A 141 9.54 -8.21 20.22
CA PRO A 141 9.85 -9.36 21.07
C PRO A 141 8.61 -10.13 21.53
N GLU A 142 8.78 -11.44 21.73
CA GLU A 142 7.74 -12.27 22.32
C GLU A 142 7.41 -11.82 23.76
N GLY A 143 6.15 -11.96 24.17
CA GLY A 143 5.68 -11.47 25.47
C GLY A 143 5.37 -9.96 25.54
N THR A 144 5.72 -9.16 24.53
CA THR A 144 5.32 -7.73 24.48
C THR A 144 3.79 -7.62 24.46
N GLU A 145 3.21 -6.93 25.46
CA GLU A 145 1.76 -6.88 25.72
C GLU A 145 0.94 -6.45 24.49
N TRP A 146 1.37 -5.40 23.80
CA TRP A 146 0.65 -4.82 22.66
C TRP A 146 0.95 -5.51 21.32
N ARG A 147 1.81 -6.55 21.30
CA ARG A 147 2.17 -7.28 20.07
C ARG A 147 0.96 -7.92 19.39
N PRO A 148 0.05 -8.65 20.07
CA PRO A 148 -1.11 -9.25 19.41
C PRO A 148 -1.98 -8.21 18.72
N SER A 149 -2.17 -7.07 19.39
CA SER A 149 -2.90 -5.92 18.87
C SER A 149 -2.29 -5.36 17.59
N TYR A 150 -0.96 -5.25 17.54
CA TYR A 150 -0.24 -4.79 16.36
C TYR A 150 -0.41 -5.74 15.16
N TYR A 151 -0.33 -7.06 15.41
CA TYR A 151 -0.63 -8.07 14.39
C TYR A 151 -2.10 -8.02 13.93
N ALA A 152 -3.05 -7.76 14.84
CA ALA A 152 -4.46 -7.66 14.51
C ALA A 152 -4.74 -6.52 13.52
N VAL A 153 -4.09 -5.35 13.70
CA VAL A 153 -4.16 -4.25 12.73
C VAL A 153 -3.61 -4.66 11.37
N HIS A 154 -2.41 -5.26 11.33
CA HIS A 154 -1.79 -5.73 10.10
C HIS A 154 -2.70 -6.71 9.33
N LYS A 155 -3.21 -7.73 10.02
CA LYS A 155 -4.11 -8.74 9.44
C LYS A 155 -5.41 -8.12 8.93
N THR A 156 -6.03 -7.22 9.71
CA THR A 156 -7.28 -6.56 9.32
C THR A 156 -7.11 -5.74 8.04
N ILE A 157 -6.06 -4.92 7.97
CA ILE A 157 -5.78 -4.11 6.76
C ILE A 157 -5.37 -5.01 5.59
N GLY A 158 -4.62 -6.09 5.83
CA GLY A 158 -4.27 -7.07 4.79
C GLY A 158 -5.49 -7.74 4.16
N ILE A 159 -6.47 -8.16 4.97
CA ILE A 159 -7.75 -8.71 4.51
C ILE A 159 -8.55 -7.65 3.75
N LEU A 160 -8.60 -6.40 4.24
CA LEU A 160 -9.29 -5.32 3.55
C LEU A 160 -8.71 -5.06 2.16
N VAL A 161 -7.37 -4.99 2.05
CA VAL A 161 -6.71 -4.81 0.76
C VAL A 161 -6.97 -6.00 -0.17
N PHE A 162 -6.97 -7.23 0.34
CA PHE A 162 -7.32 -8.41 -0.46
C PHE A 162 -8.71 -8.27 -1.10
N ILE A 163 -9.71 -7.86 -0.32
CA ILE A 163 -11.09 -7.61 -0.80
C ILE A 163 -11.10 -6.49 -1.84
N LEU A 164 -10.42 -5.36 -1.57
CA LEU A 164 -10.36 -4.23 -2.50
C LEU A 164 -9.69 -4.60 -3.84
N VAL A 165 -8.63 -5.41 -3.79
CA VAL A 165 -7.94 -5.91 -4.98
C VAL A 165 -8.83 -6.86 -5.76
N PHE A 166 -9.57 -7.75 -5.09
CA PHE A 166 -10.55 -8.61 -5.74
C PHE A 166 -11.62 -7.79 -6.47
N ILE A 167 -12.22 -6.80 -5.79
CA ILE A 167 -13.18 -5.87 -6.39
C ILE A 167 -12.55 -5.13 -7.58
N ARG A 168 -11.29 -4.70 -7.46
CA ARG A 168 -10.54 -4.03 -8.52
C ARG A 168 -10.29 -4.92 -9.73
N VAL A 169 -10.01 -6.21 -9.54
CA VAL A 169 -9.88 -7.18 -10.63
C VAL A 169 -11.23 -7.39 -11.32
N MET A 170 -12.32 -7.57 -10.57
CA MET A 170 -13.67 -7.68 -11.14
C MET A 170 -14.07 -6.43 -11.92
N TRP A 171 -13.73 -5.25 -11.41
CA TRP A 171 -13.95 -3.99 -12.11
C TRP A 171 -13.11 -3.87 -13.39
N HIS A 172 -11.85 -4.30 -13.34
CA HIS A 172 -10.97 -4.31 -14.51
C HIS A 172 -11.49 -5.21 -15.64
N VAL A 173 -12.18 -6.32 -15.33
CA VAL A 173 -12.79 -7.19 -16.34
C VAL A 173 -14.01 -6.52 -17.00
N LYS A 174 -14.79 -5.74 -16.24
CA LYS A 174 -16.03 -5.12 -16.72
C LYS A 174 -15.82 -3.76 -17.40
N SER A 175 -14.76 -3.04 -17.04
CA SER A 175 -14.55 -1.65 -17.44
C SER A 175 -13.59 -1.52 -18.63
N THR A 176 -13.84 -0.56 -19.52
CA THR A 176 -12.93 -0.22 -20.63
C THR A 176 -11.54 0.14 -20.09
N ARG A 177 -10.47 -0.45 -20.63
CA ARG A 177 -9.10 -0.11 -20.21
C ARG A 177 -8.57 1.05 -21.06
N PRO A 178 -8.16 2.18 -20.46
CA PRO A 178 -7.47 3.22 -21.20
C PRO A 178 -6.21 2.65 -21.87
N ALA A 179 -6.04 2.87 -23.16
CA ALA A 179 -4.89 2.36 -23.91
C ALA A 179 -3.58 2.95 -23.38
N LEU A 180 -2.50 2.17 -23.33
CA LEU A 180 -1.18 2.72 -22.95
C LEU A 180 -0.80 3.88 -23.89
N ASP A 181 -0.03 4.84 -23.38
CA ASP A 181 0.36 5.99 -24.20
C ASP A 181 1.09 5.52 -25.46
N PRO A 182 0.66 5.94 -26.67
CA PRO A 182 1.27 5.53 -27.92
C PRO A 182 2.77 5.81 -27.96
N SER A 183 3.21 6.89 -27.30
CA SER A 183 4.61 7.34 -27.26
C SER A 183 5.56 6.42 -26.49
N LEU A 184 5.05 5.50 -25.67
CA LEU A 184 5.89 4.54 -24.97
C LEU A 184 6.53 3.55 -25.95
N LYS A 185 7.83 3.29 -25.76
CA LYS A 185 8.55 2.26 -26.52
C LYS A 185 7.95 0.87 -26.23
N SER A 186 8.08 -0.07 -27.15
CA SER A 186 7.51 -1.42 -27.00
C SER A 186 8.01 -2.14 -25.74
N TRP A 187 9.27 -1.96 -25.37
CA TRP A 187 9.83 -2.53 -24.14
C TRP A 187 9.27 -1.84 -22.88
N GLU A 188 9.03 -0.52 -22.87
CA GLU A 188 8.38 0.19 -21.76
C GLU A 188 6.94 -0.29 -21.57
N LYS A 189 6.22 -0.52 -22.68
CA LYS A 189 4.87 -1.12 -22.65
C LYS A 189 4.90 -2.53 -22.03
N ASN A 190 5.89 -3.35 -22.38
CA ASN A 190 6.04 -4.69 -21.81
C ASN A 190 6.37 -4.65 -20.32
N LEU A 191 7.32 -3.81 -19.89
CA LEU A 191 7.65 -3.62 -18.48
C LEU A 191 6.46 -3.13 -17.66
N ALA A 192 5.69 -2.17 -18.19
CA ALA A 192 4.47 -1.70 -17.54
C ALA A 192 3.43 -2.82 -17.37
N ARG A 193 3.30 -3.74 -18.34
CA ARG A 193 2.41 -4.91 -18.21
C ARG A 193 2.94 -5.88 -17.14
N ILE A 194 4.22 -6.22 -17.17
CA ILE A 194 4.85 -7.11 -16.18
C ILE A 194 4.67 -6.54 -14.77
N ALA A 195 4.97 -5.26 -14.57
CA ALA A 195 4.78 -4.60 -13.28
C ALA A 195 3.32 -4.66 -12.82
N HIS A 196 2.35 -4.34 -13.67
CA HIS A 196 0.94 -4.41 -13.28
C HIS A 196 0.49 -5.83 -12.95
N TYR A 197 0.75 -6.81 -13.80
CA TYR A 197 0.34 -8.20 -13.55
C TYR A 197 1.05 -8.80 -12.34
N GLY A 198 2.35 -8.53 -12.19
CA GLY A 198 3.12 -8.95 -11.03
C GLY A 198 2.61 -8.33 -9.74
N LEU A 199 2.30 -7.03 -9.72
CA LEU A 199 1.70 -6.38 -8.55
C LEU A 199 0.32 -6.96 -8.21
N TYR A 200 -0.55 -7.24 -9.20
CA TYR A 200 -1.82 -7.91 -8.92
C TYR A 200 -1.62 -9.31 -8.33
N PHE A 201 -0.73 -10.10 -8.91
CA PHE A 201 -0.40 -11.43 -8.39
C PHE A 201 0.08 -11.34 -6.94
N LEU A 202 1.02 -10.45 -6.64
CA LEU A 202 1.58 -10.30 -5.30
C LEU A 202 0.56 -9.75 -4.29
N MET A 203 -0.26 -8.77 -4.66
CA MET A 203 -1.31 -8.22 -3.78
C MET A 203 -2.39 -9.25 -3.44
N ILE A 204 -2.58 -10.28 -4.27
CA ILE A 204 -3.50 -11.39 -4.02
C ILE A 204 -2.83 -12.46 -3.17
N THR A 205 -1.60 -12.86 -3.52
CA THR A 205 -0.91 -13.97 -2.86
C THR A 205 -0.34 -13.62 -1.48
N LEU A 206 0.04 -12.36 -1.24
CA LEU A 206 0.51 -11.91 0.08
C LEU A 206 -0.54 -12.14 1.18
N PRO A 207 -1.80 -11.66 1.06
CA PRO A 207 -2.82 -11.95 2.07
C PRO A 207 -3.16 -13.44 2.19
N ILE A 208 -3.17 -14.19 1.09
CA ILE A 208 -3.45 -15.64 1.11
C ILE A 208 -2.37 -16.37 1.91
N THR A 209 -1.09 -16.10 1.62
CA THR A 209 0.03 -16.73 2.33
C THR A 209 0.07 -16.33 3.80
N GLY A 210 -0.25 -15.09 4.13
CA GLY A 210 -0.34 -14.61 5.52
C GLY A 210 -1.50 -15.23 6.30
N PHE A 211 -2.66 -15.38 5.65
CA PHE A 211 -3.82 -16.05 6.23
C PHE A 211 -3.55 -17.54 6.46
N ALA A 212 -2.99 -18.24 5.46
CA ALA A 212 -2.57 -19.63 5.60
C ALA A 212 -1.57 -19.81 6.75
N MET A 213 -0.53 -18.98 6.80
CA MET A 213 0.45 -18.97 7.89
C MET A 213 -0.23 -18.79 9.26
N SER A 214 -1.19 -17.85 9.38
CA SER A 214 -1.90 -17.61 10.65
C SER A 214 -2.76 -18.80 11.06
N THR A 215 -3.46 -19.41 10.10
CA THR A 215 -4.33 -20.55 10.35
C THR A 215 -3.54 -21.78 10.79
N TYR A 216 -2.46 -22.14 10.08
CA TYR A 216 -1.59 -23.25 10.49
C TYR A 216 -0.90 -23.00 11.84
N ALA A 217 -0.74 -21.74 12.25
CA ALA A 217 -0.26 -21.38 13.58
C ALA A 217 -1.34 -21.39 14.67
N GLY A 218 -2.58 -21.83 14.37
CA GLY A 218 -3.71 -21.81 15.30
C GLY A 218 -4.18 -20.41 15.70
N ASN A 219 -3.70 -19.37 15.01
CA ASN A 219 -3.98 -17.97 15.34
C ASN A 219 -5.21 -17.48 14.58
N VAL A 220 -6.30 -17.27 15.31
CA VAL A 220 -7.55 -16.69 14.78
C VAL A 220 -7.27 -15.29 14.23
N SER A 221 -7.64 -15.07 12.96
CA SER A 221 -7.54 -13.76 12.31
C SER A 221 -8.85 -13.00 12.46
N LYS A 222 -8.77 -11.70 12.74
CA LYS A 222 -9.94 -10.82 12.84
C LYS A 222 -10.00 -9.89 11.63
N PHE A 223 -11.20 -9.75 11.07
CA PHE A 223 -11.55 -8.65 10.17
C PHE A 223 -12.42 -7.68 10.94
N PHE A 224 -11.80 -6.62 11.47
CA PHE A 224 -12.40 -5.72 12.47
C PHE A 224 -12.86 -6.47 13.72
N THR A 225 -14.16 -6.72 13.88
CA THR A 225 -14.74 -7.46 15.00
C THR A 225 -15.09 -8.90 14.64
N TRP A 226 -15.04 -9.26 13.35
CA TRP A 226 -15.41 -10.58 12.88
C TRP A 226 -14.22 -11.53 12.90
N GLU A 227 -14.33 -12.65 13.60
CA GLU A 227 -13.35 -13.72 13.61
C GLU A 227 -13.51 -14.61 12.37
N LEU A 228 -12.41 -14.83 11.66
CA LEU A 228 -12.35 -15.76 10.54
C LEU A 228 -12.03 -17.17 11.05
N PRO A 229 -12.64 -18.21 10.46
CA PRO A 229 -12.41 -19.59 10.87
C PRO A 229 -10.98 -20.04 10.60
N LEU A 230 -10.50 -20.97 11.43
CA LEU A 230 -9.30 -21.74 11.13
C LEU A 230 -9.65 -22.77 10.05
N LEU A 231 -9.13 -22.58 8.83
CA LEU A 231 -9.40 -23.49 7.70
C LEU A 231 -8.57 -24.78 7.73
N TRP A 232 -7.44 -24.78 8.45
CA TRP A 232 -6.49 -25.89 8.50
C TRP A 232 -6.09 -26.16 9.95
N ALA A 233 -5.75 -27.43 10.23
CA ALA A 233 -5.17 -27.85 11.50
C ALA A 233 -3.75 -27.29 11.68
N ALA A 234 -3.26 -27.25 12.91
CA ALA A 234 -1.91 -26.77 13.18
C ALA A 234 -0.84 -27.67 12.55
N ASP A 235 0.16 -27.08 11.90
CA ASP A 235 1.25 -27.79 11.22
C ASP A 235 2.51 -26.89 11.15
N ASP A 236 3.57 -27.28 11.85
CA ASP A 236 4.81 -26.50 11.96
C ASP A 236 5.57 -26.38 10.62
N GLU A 237 5.54 -27.40 9.77
CA GLU A 237 6.19 -27.35 8.46
C GLU A 237 5.43 -26.43 7.51
N ALA A 238 4.10 -26.45 7.58
CA ALA A 238 3.28 -25.50 6.86
C ALA A 238 3.55 -24.06 7.33
N ILE A 239 3.65 -23.80 8.65
CA ILE A 239 3.98 -22.48 9.19
C ILE A 239 5.31 -21.97 8.61
N LYS A 240 6.34 -22.82 8.54
CA LYS A 240 7.65 -22.47 7.98
C LYS A 240 7.53 -22.10 6.49
N LEU A 241 6.85 -22.93 5.69
CA LEU A 241 6.68 -22.69 4.26
C LEU A 241 5.89 -21.39 3.98
N TRP A 242 4.71 -21.25 4.59
CA TRP A 242 3.87 -20.07 4.39
C TRP A 242 4.52 -18.80 4.99
N GLY A 243 5.27 -18.96 6.07
CA GLY A 243 6.09 -17.90 6.66
C GLY A 243 7.22 -17.44 5.74
N LEU A 244 7.94 -18.37 5.09
CA LEU A 244 8.96 -18.05 4.08
C LEU A 244 8.37 -17.24 2.93
N LEU A 245 7.22 -17.66 2.41
CA LEU A 245 6.53 -16.96 1.32
C LEU A 245 6.06 -15.57 1.76
N HIS A 246 5.38 -15.47 2.90
CA HIS A 246 4.74 -14.23 3.35
C HIS A 246 5.70 -13.20 3.94
N LYS A 247 6.81 -13.63 4.55
CA LYS A 247 7.77 -12.73 5.23
C LYS A 247 9.00 -12.41 4.40
N ILE A 248 9.37 -13.24 3.44
CA ILE A 248 10.60 -13.08 2.65
C ILE A 248 10.29 -13.02 1.16
N VAL A 249 9.86 -14.12 0.55
CA VAL A 249 9.84 -14.24 -0.92
C VAL A 249 8.92 -13.19 -1.55
N LEU A 250 7.65 -13.15 -1.14
CA LEU A 250 6.67 -12.26 -1.76
C LEU A 250 6.88 -10.78 -1.39
N PRO A 251 7.19 -10.38 -0.15
CA PRO A 251 7.45 -8.97 0.18
C PRO A 251 8.64 -8.40 -0.58
N TYR A 252 9.75 -9.13 -0.68
CA TYR A 252 10.95 -8.60 -1.37
C TYR A 252 10.74 -8.51 -2.88
N LEU A 253 10.03 -9.47 -3.50
CA LEU A 253 9.58 -9.34 -4.89
C LEU A 253 8.65 -8.14 -5.07
N PHE A 254 7.76 -7.90 -4.11
CA PHE A 254 6.89 -6.75 -4.11
C PHE A 254 7.70 -5.45 -4.03
N TYR A 255 8.69 -5.33 -3.14
CA TYR A 255 9.53 -4.14 -3.01
C TYR A 255 10.22 -3.80 -4.32
N GLY A 256 10.77 -4.80 -5.02
CA GLY A 256 11.38 -4.61 -6.33
C GLY A 256 10.40 -4.11 -7.38
N LEU A 257 9.26 -4.80 -7.57
CA LEU A 257 8.26 -4.45 -8.57
C LEU A 257 7.57 -3.11 -8.27
N PHE A 258 7.30 -2.82 -7.00
CA PHE A 258 6.69 -1.57 -6.59
C PHE A 258 7.64 -0.38 -6.80
N THR A 259 8.92 -0.54 -6.45
CA THR A 259 9.93 0.48 -6.72
C THR A 259 10.03 0.75 -8.21
N ALA A 260 10.08 -0.31 -9.04
CA ALA A 260 10.08 -0.17 -10.49
C ALA A 260 8.81 0.54 -11.02
N HIS A 261 7.64 0.21 -10.47
CA HIS A 261 6.38 0.87 -10.81
C HIS A 261 6.38 2.36 -10.46
N LEU A 262 6.81 2.70 -9.25
CA LEU A 262 6.87 4.07 -8.76
C LEU A 262 7.88 4.91 -9.55
N VAL A 263 9.10 4.39 -9.75
CA VAL A 263 10.14 5.06 -10.55
C VAL A 263 9.68 5.23 -11.99
N GLY A 264 9.04 4.22 -12.59
CA GLY A 264 8.46 4.33 -13.93
C GLY A 264 7.43 5.45 -14.02
N ALA A 265 6.50 5.53 -13.06
CA ALA A 265 5.51 6.60 -13.00
C ALA A 265 6.16 8.00 -12.90
N VAL A 266 7.13 8.15 -12.00
CA VAL A 266 7.85 9.42 -11.77
C VAL A 266 8.67 9.81 -13.00
N LYS A 267 9.47 8.89 -13.57
CA LYS A 267 10.25 9.10 -14.80
C LYS A 267 9.37 9.61 -15.93
N HIS A 268 8.28 8.90 -16.21
CA HIS A 268 7.41 9.26 -17.33
C HIS A 268 6.74 10.62 -17.17
N HIS A 269 6.46 11.04 -15.93
CA HIS A 269 5.82 12.32 -15.67
C HIS A 269 6.81 13.49 -15.71
N PHE A 270 7.96 13.37 -15.05
CA PHE A 270 8.89 14.47 -14.84
C PHE A 270 10.02 14.54 -15.89
N ILE A 271 10.52 13.38 -16.34
CA ILE A 271 11.67 13.31 -17.25
C ILE A 271 11.18 13.25 -18.70
N ASP A 272 10.37 12.25 -19.01
CA ASP A 272 9.89 12.06 -20.39
C ASP A 272 8.82 13.10 -20.77
N LYS A 273 8.34 13.89 -19.79
CA LYS A 273 7.28 14.89 -19.93
C LYS A 273 6.09 14.32 -20.69
N HIS A 274 5.69 13.07 -20.43
CA HIS A 274 4.44 12.53 -20.94
C HIS A 274 3.33 13.02 -19.99
N PRO A 275 2.65 14.14 -20.28
CA PRO A 275 1.72 14.74 -19.33
C PRO A 275 0.55 13.80 -19.01
N LYS A 276 0.31 12.75 -19.81
CA LYS A 276 -0.88 11.90 -19.72
C LYS A 276 -0.73 10.71 -18.76
N ASN A 277 0.47 10.27 -18.39
CA ASN A 277 0.64 8.95 -17.75
C ASN A 277 0.17 8.95 -16.29
N ILE A 278 0.71 9.85 -15.47
CA ILE A 278 0.23 10.06 -14.09
C ILE A 278 -1.14 10.76 -14.06
N ARG A 279 -1.40 11.71 -14.97
CA ARG A 279 -2.67 12.47 -14.99
C ARG A 279 -3.89 11.55 -15.14
N ARG A 280 -3.81 10.47 -15.92
CA ARG A 280 -4.91 9.50 -16.06
C ARG A 280 -5.41 8.93 -14.73
N ILE A 281 -4.58 8.89 -13.68
CA ILE A 281 -4.94 8.38 -12.35
C ILE A 281 -4.97 9.45 -11.24
N LEU A 282 -4.28 10.59 -11.43
CA LEU A 282 -4.22 11.72 -10.48
C LEU A 282 -5.06 12.94 -10.86
N SER A 283 -5.40 13.18 -12.13
CA SER A 283 -6.13 14.37 -12.57
C SER A 283 -6.93 14.15 -13.84
#